data_AF-A0A815RPQ2-F1
#
_entry.id   AF-A0A815RPQ2-F1
#
_cell.length_a   1.000
_cell.length_b   1.000
_cell.length_c   1.000
_cell.angle_alpha   90.00
_cell.angle_beta   90.00
_cell.angle_gamma   90.00
#
_symmetry.space_group_name_H-M   'P 1'
#
loop_
_entity.id
_entity.type
_entity.pdbx_description
1 polymer ?
#
loop_
_entity_poly.entity_id
_entity_poly.type
_entity_poly.pdbx_seq_one_letter_code
_entity_poly.pdbx_strand_id
1 'polypeptide(L)'
;MLATGHHAYPRLPTFPGLDKFKGEKLHSWQYKTPHGFEDKKVLIIGIGSSAGDMAVELGHIAKQVYVSTRRGTWVYNRVGPNGWPVDMYRTNTILATIQKYSPWLMNRLIERELSKKFDHELYSLKPNHRPLQQHPFINDDLPNRILSGLVIIKAIRK
;
A
#
# COMPACT_ATOMS: atom_id res chain seq x y z
N MET A 1 -24.03 -18.15 -15.97
CA MET A 1 -22.86 -17.84 -15.12
C MET A 1 -22.45 -16.39 -15.38
N LEU A 2 -22.03 -15.64 -14.37
CA LEU A 2 -21.61 -14.23 -14.50
C LEU A 2 -20.11 -14.11 -14.17
N ALA A 3 -19.31 -13.51 -15.06
CA ALA A 3 -17.85 -13.42 -14.95
C ALA A 3 -17.32 -12.04 -15.40
N THR A 4 -18.00 -10.96 -15.01
CA THR A 4 -17.74 -9.59 -15.52
C THR A 4 -16.60 -8.84 -14.80
N GLY A 5 -16.06 -9.39 -13.71
CA GLY A 5 -15.04 -8.73 -12.89
C GLY A 5 -15.58 -7.56 -12.05
N HIS A 6 -14.83 -7.13 -11.03
CA HIS A 6 -15.26 -6.09 -10.08
C HIS A 6 -14.30 -4.88 -9.98
N HIS A 7 -13.29 -4.81 -10.85
CA HIS A 7 -12.30 -3.72 -10.92
C HIS A 7 -12.41 -2.89 -12.21
N ALA A 8 -13.48 -3.08 -13.00
CA ALA A 8 -13.66 -2.39 -14.28
C ALA A 8 -14.05 -0.91 -14.13
N TYR A 9 -14.86 -0.57 -13.13
CA TYR A 9 -15.39 0.79 -12.96
C TYR A 9 -14.61 1.55 -11.87
N PRO A 10 -13.97 2.68 -12.22
CA PRO A 10 -13.18 3.45 -11.26
C PRO A 10 -14.09 4.13 -10.23
N ARG A 11 -13.64 4.20 -8.98
CA ARG A 11 -14.34 4.93 -7.91
C ARG A 11 -13.61 6.23 -7.62
N LEU A 12 -14.12 7.32 -8.18
CA LEU A 12 -13.55 8.65 -7.99
C LEU A 12 -14.08 9.31 -6.71
N PRO A 13 -13.21 9.67 -5.75
CA PRO A 13 -13.61 10.47 -4.59
C PRO A 13 -13.80 11.94 -4.97
N THR A 14 -14.68 12.64 -4.25
CA THR A 14 -14.81 14.10 -4.32
C THR A 14 -14.03 14.74 -3.17
N PHE A 15 -13.28 15.80 -3.47
CA PHE A 15 -12.59 16.62 -2.48
C PHE A 15 -12.99 18.08 -2.62
N PRO A 16 -13.20 18.82 -1.53
CA PRO A 16 -13.41 20.26 -1.59
C PRO A 16 -12.25 20.95 -2.34
N GLY A 17 -12.58 21.74 -3.37
CA GLY A 17 -11.59 22.47 -4.17
C GLY A 17 -10.88 21.65 -5.26
N LEU A 18 -11.25 20.38 -5.48
CA LEU A 18 -10.67 19.55 -6.56
C LEU A 18 -10.97 20.11 -7.96
N ASP A 19 -12.09 20.81 -8.10
CA ASP A 19 -12.49 21.56 -9.29
C ASP A 19 -11.51 22.69 -9.61
N LYS A 20 -10.97 23.35 -8.59
CA LYS A 20 -10.01 24.46 -8.72
C LYS A 20 -8.58 24.00 -8.98
N PHE A 21 -8.28 22.71 -8.80
CA PHE A 21 -6.97 22.16 -9.08
C PHE A 21 -6.68 22.19 -10.59
N LYS A 22 -5.65 22.96 -10.97
CA LYS A 22 -5.24 23.17 -12.36
C LYS A 22 -4.31 22.08 -12.91
N GLY A 23 -3.79 21.21 -12.05
CA GLY A 23 -2.94 20.10 -12.47
C GLY A 23 -3.75 18.94 -13.06
N GLU A 24 -3.03 17.99 -13.63
CA GLU A 24 -3.62 16.77 -14.20
C GLU A 24 -4.21 15.87 -13.09
N LYS A 25 -5.36 15.27 -13.37
CA LYS A 25 -6.11 14.41 -12.45
C LYS A 25 -6.39 13.08 -13.12
N LEU A 26 -5.94 11.99 -12.53
CA LEU A 26 -6.07 10.64 -13.07
C LEU A 26 -6.47 9.66 -11.96
N HIS A 27 -7.33 8.70 -12.29
CA HIS A 27 -7.51 7.49 -11.48
C HIS A 27 -6.40 6.47 -11.80
N SER A 28 -6.06 5.59 -10.86
CA SER A 28 -5.07 4.52 -11.08
C SER A 28 -5.40 3.64 -12.29
N TRP A 29 -6.68 3.48 -12.62
CA TRP A 29 -7.15 2.76 -13.81
C TRP A 29 -6.64 3.37 -15.14
N GLN A 30 -6.44 4.70 -15.16
CA GLN A 30 -5.94 5.45 -16.33
C GLN A 30 -4.41 5.45 -16.40
N TYR A 31 -3.72 5.19 -15.29
CA TYR A 31 -2.27 5.09 -15.27
C TYR A 31 -1.81 3.85 -16.06
N LYS A 32 -0.81 4.03 -16.92
CA LYS A 32 -0.24 2.97 -17.78
C LYS A 32 1.27 2.89 -17.72
N THR A 33 1.94 4.02 -17.62
CA THR A 33 3.39 4.11 -17.65
C THR A 33 3.84 5.34 -16.87
N PRO A 34 5.07 5.33 -16.31
CA PRO A 34 5.63 6.49 -15.64
C PRO A 34 5.98 7.63 -16.61
N HIS A 35 6.10 7.37 -17.91
CA HIS A 35 6.43 8.41 -18.89
C HIS A 35 5.42 9.57 -18.85
N GLY A 36 5.93 10.79 -18.87
CA GLY A 36 5.15 12.02 -18.75
C GLY A 36 5.03 12.53 -17.31
N PHE A 37 5.60 11.85 -16.33
CA PHE A 37 5.68 12.31 -14.93
C PHE A 37 7.08 12.80 -14.52
N GLU A 38 8.02 12.86 -15.45
CA GLU A 38 9.39 13.34 -15.22
C GLU A 38 9.37 14.76 -14.64
N ASP A 39 10.18 14.99 -13.61
CA ASP A 39 10.30 16.28 -12.91
C ASP A 39 9.00 16.88 -12.34
N LYS A 40 7.89 16.13 -12.35
CA LYS A 40 6.61 16.55 -11.76
C LYS A 40 6.56 16.26 -10.27
N LYS A 41 5.76 17.05 -9.55
CA LYS A 41 5.36 16.73 -8.18
C LYS A 41 4.03 15.99 -8.24
N VAL A 42 4.01 14.74 -7.77
CA VAL A 42 2.85 13.86 -7.87
C VAL A 42 2.26 13.60 -6.48
N LEU A 43 0.93 13.71 -6.37
CA LEU A 43 0.18 13.32 -5.19
C LEU A 43 -0.68 12.10 -5.50
N ILE A 44 -0.40 10.99 -4.83
CA ILE A 44 -1.18 9.76 -4.91
C ILE A 44 -2.13 9.72 -3.71
N ILE A 45 -3.40 9.40 -3.96
CA ILE A 45 -4.44 9.34 -2.93
C ILE A 45 -4.78 7.88 -2.63
N GLY A 46 -4.60 7.48 -1.38
CA GLY A 46 -4.79 6.11 -0.90
C GLY A 46 -3.48 5.34 -0.76
N ILE A 47 -3.56 4.17 -0.10
CA ILE A 47 -2.42 3.26 0.12
C ILE A 47 -2.83 1.80 -0.12
N GLY A 48 -3.47 1.55 -1.26
CA GLY A 48 -3.71 0.20 -1.78
C GLY A 48 -2.55 -0.27 -2.66
N SER A 49 -2.63 -1.51 -3.17
CA SER A 49 -1.58 -2.10 -4.03
C SER A 49 -1.22 -1.20 -5.22
N SER A 50 -2.21 -0.71 -5.97
CA SER A 50 -1.97 0.21 -7.10
C SER A 50 -1.28 1.51 -6.67
N ALA A 51 -1.66 2.07 -5.51
CA ALA A 51 -1.06 3.32 -5.03
C ALA A 51 0.41 3.12 -4.63
N GLY A 52 0.72 2.00 -3.98
CA GLY A 52 2.09 1.62 -3.64
C GLY A 52 2.96 1.41 -4.87
N ASP A 53 2.46 0.65 -5.85
CA ASP A 53 3.22 0.34 -7.06
C ASP A 53 3.48 1.62 -7.88
N MET A 54 2.47 2.48 -8.07
CA MET A 54 2.66 3.79 -8.70
C MET A 54 3.63 4.67 -7.91
N ALA A 55 3.59 4.64 -6.57
CA ALA A 55 4.48 5.46 -5.75
C ALA A 55 5.94 5.04 -5.90
N VAL A 56 6.20 3.73 -5.91
CA VAL A 56 7.53 3.18 -6.14
C VAL A 56 8.01 3.54 -7.53
N GLU A 57 7.20 3.25 -8.56
CA GLU A 57 7.56 3.46 -9.96
C GLU A 57 7.82 4.94 -10.27
N LEU A 58 6.90 5.83 -9.87
CA LEU A 58 7.07 7.27 -10.07
C LEU A 58 8.19 7.85 -9.21
N GLY A 59 8.52 7.23 -8.07
CA GLY A 59 9.64 7.64 -7.22
C GLY A 59 11.00 7.59 -7.94
N HIS A 60 11.10 6.90 -9.08
CA HIS A 60 12.32 6.87 -9.89
C HIS A 60 12.52 8.08 -10.80
N ILE A 61 11.43 8.74 -11.22
CA ILE A 61 11.45 9.71 -12.33
C ILE A 61 10.81 11.05 -11.98
N ALA A 62 9.86 11.06 -11.04
CA ALA A 62 9.18 12.28 -10.62
C ALA A 62 10.09 13.09 -9.70
N LYS A 63 9.94 14.42 -9.72
CA LYS A 63 10.67 15.31 -8.81
C LYS A 63 10.38 15.01 -7.34
N GLN A 64 9.14 14.65 -7.05
CA GLN A 64 8.74 14.20 -5.72
C GLN A 64 7.40 13.47 -5.78
N VAL A 65 7.30 12.33 -5.09
CA VAL A 65 6.03 11.63 -4.89
C VAL A 65 5.56 11.81 -3.45
N TYR A 66 4.29 12.19 -3.30
CA TYR A 66 3.58 12.22 -2.03
C TYR A 66 2.48 11.18 -2.04
N VAL A 67 2.33 10.43 -0.95
CA VAL A 67 1.23 9.47 -0.80
C VAL A 67 0.37 9.88 0.38
N SER A 68 -0.88 10.26 0.10
CA SER A 68 -1.85 10.64 1.10
C SER A 68 -2.64 9.43 1.57
N THR A 69 -2.62 9.15 2.87
CA THR A 69 -3.40 8.07 3.48
C THR A 69 -4.18 8.55 4.70
N ARG A 70 -5.41 8.05 4.83
CA ARG A 70 -6.29 8.36 5.96
C ARG A 70 -6.11 7.39 7.13
N ARG A 71 -5.75 6.13 6.86
CA ARG A 71 -5.74 5.06 7.86
C ARG A 71 -4.36 4.43 8.06
N GLY A 72 -3.40 4.67 7.16
CA GLY A 72 -2.21 3.82 7.09
C GLY A 72 -2.55 2.43 6.54
N THR A 73 -1.56 1.53 6.52
CA THR A 73 -1.72 0.12 6.18
C THR A 73 -0.52 -0.69 6.64
N TRP A 74 -0.72 -1.99 6.82
CA TRP A 74 0.38 -2.94 6.99
C TRP A 74 0.96 -3.28 5.61
N VAL A 75 2.22 -2.89 5.35
CA VAL A 75 2.94 -3.34 4.14
C VAL A 75 3.51 -4.74 4.40
N TYR A 76 3.32 -5.63 3.44
CA TYR A 76 3.83 -6.98 3.42
C TYR A 76 4.89 -7.09 2.31
N ASN A 77 5.84 -8.00 2.49
CA ASN A 77 6.82 -8.35 1.46
C ASN A 77 6.44 -9.68 0.79
N ARG A 78 6.72 -9.82 -0.50
CA ARG A 78 6.61 -11.09 -1.22
C ARG A 78 7.70 -12.06 -0.77
N VAL A 79 8.89 -11.54 -0.50
CA VAL A 79 10.04 -12.33 -0.04
C VAL A 79 9.90 -12.62 1.46
N GLY A 80 9.61 -13.87 1.78
CA GLY A 80 9.52 -14.41 3.13
C GLY A 80 10.87 -14.84 3.72
N PRO A 81 10.85 -15.54 4.87
CA PRO A 81 12.05 -16.12 5.46
C PRO A 81 12.79 -17.02 4.48
N ASN A 82 14.13 -16.97 4.49
CA ASN A 82 15.00 -17.75 3.62
C ASN A 82 14.72 -17.58 2.10
N GLY A 83 14.10 -16.47 1.69
CA GLY A 83 13.79 -16.18 0.28
C GLY A 83 12.52 -16.85 -0.24
N TRP A 84 11.78 -17.59 0.58
CA TRP A 84 10.57 -18.28 0.13
C TRP A 84 9.44 -17.31 -0.19
N PRO A 85 8.57 -17.62 -1.16
CA PRO A 85 7.34 -16.87 -1.38
C PRO A 85 6.48 -16.84 -0.11
N VAL A 86 6.04 -15.65 0.27
CA VAL A 86 5.31 -15.43 1.54
C VAL A 86 3.99 -16.21 1.61
N ASP A 87 3.34 -16.39 0.47
CA ASP A 87 2.10 -17.15 0.34
C ASP A 87 2.33 -18.63 0.63
N MET A 88 3.35 -19.27 0.05
CA MET A 88 3.68 -20.68 0.32
C MET A 88 3.85 -20.98 1.82
N TYR A 89 4.47 -20.05 2.55
CA TYR A 89 4.65 -20.19 3.99
C TYR A 89 3.36 -19.87 4.78
N ARG A 90 2.54 -18.92 4.33
CA ARG A 90 1.37 -18.43 5.08
C ARG A 90 0.05 -19.13 4.79
N THR A 91 -0.15 -19.63 3.58
CA THR A 91 -1.38 -20.32 3.16
C THR A 91 -1.25 -21.82 3.40
N ASN A 92 -1.17 -22.21 4.67
CA ASN A 92 -1.15 -23.62 5.07
C ASN A 92 -2.24 -23.95 6.10
N THR A 93 -2.61 -25.23 6.18
CA THR A 93 -3.73 -25.72 7.01
C THR A 93 -3.52 -25.45 8.50
N ILE A 94 -2.28 -25.48 8.98
CA ILE A 94 -1.96 -25.23 10.39
C ILE A 94 -2.24 -23.77 10.73
N LEU A 95 -1.73 -22.83 9.94
CA LEU A 95 -1.96 -21.40 10.13
C LEU A 95 -3.43 -21.03 9.91
N ALA A 96 -4.11 -21.67 8.96
CA ALA A 96 -5.56 -21.49 8.77
C ALA A 96 -6.35 -21.94 10.01
N THR A 97 -5.97 -23.08 10.61
CA THR A 97 -6.55 -23.57 11.87
C THR A 97 -6.29 -22.57 13.00
N ILE A 98 -5.06 -22.08 13.16
CA ILE A 98 -4.73 -21.08 14.18
C ILE A 98 -5.51 -19.79 13.96
N GLN A 99 -5.64 -19.30 12.72
CA GLN A 99 -6.43 -18.11 12.42
C GLN A 99 -7.91 -18.29 12.78
N LYS A 100 -8.47 -19.49 12.53
CA LYS A 100 -9.86 -19.82 12.84
C LYS A 100 -10.14 -19.83 14.35
N TYR A 101 -9.27 -20.47 15.13
CA TYR A 101 -9.50 -20.67 16.57
C TYR A 101 -8.87 -19.58 17.46
N SER A 102 -7.79 -18.95 17.01
CA SER A 102 -7.07 -17.90 17.74
C SER A 102 -6.61 -16.75 16.81
N PRO A 103 -7.55 -15.93 16.32
CA PRO A 103 -7.22 -14.80 15.42
C PRO A 103 -6.36 -13.74 16.12
N TRP A 104 -6.48 -13.57 17.43
CA TRP A 104 -5.62 -12.65 18.19
C TRP A 104 -4.14 -13.05 18.12
N LEU A 105 -3.84 -14.34 18.34
CA LEU A 105 -2.47 -14.84 18.31
C LEU A 105 -1.88 -14.67 16.90
N MET A 106 -2.65 -15.02 15.88
CA MET A 106 -2.23 -14.85 14.48
C MET A 106 -1.93 -13.38 14.15
N ASN A 107 -2.81 -12.45 14.54
CA ASN A 107 -2.56 -11.02 14.33
C ASN A 107 -1.30 -10.54 15.04
N ARG A 108 -1.07 -10.97 16.30
CA ARG A 108 0.12 -10.61 17.06
C ARG A 108 1.41 -11.15 16.43
N LEU A 109 1.38 -12.38 15.92
CA LEU A 109 2.53 -12.98 15.23
C LEU A 109 2.85 -12.22 13.94
N ILE A 110 1.84 -11.96 13.10
CA ILE A 110 2.01 -11.22 11.85
C ILE A 110 2.50 -9.81 12.13
N GLU A 111 1.91 -9.11 13.08
CA GLU A 111 2.31 -7.75 13.46
C GLU A 111 3.77 -7.70 13.91
N ARG A 112 4.20 -8.66 14.73
CA ARG A 112 5.60 -8.78 15.16
C ARG A 112 6.54 -9.05 13.99
N GLU A 113 6.16 -9.96 13.09
CA GLU A 113 6.95 -10.27 11.89
C GLU A 113 7.08 -9.06 10.96
N LEU A 114 6.01 -8.30 10.75
CA LEU A 114 6.03 -7.10 9.93
C LEU A 114 6.87 -5.99 10.58
N SER A 115 6.68 -5.76 11.88
CA SER A 115 7.41 -4.72 12.63
C SER A 115 8.91 -5.00 12.74
N LYS A 116 9.33 -6.27 12.70
CA LYS A 116 10.75 -6.66 12.65
C LYS A 116 11.43 -6.22 11.35
N LYS A 117 10.71 -6.28 10.22
CA LYS A 117 11.25 -5.92 8.92
C LYS A 117 11.34 -4.41 8.75
N PHE A 118 10.30 -3.71 9.16
CA PHE A 118 10.27 -2.26 9.17
C PHE A 118 9.25 -1.75 10.19
N ASP A 119 9.57 -0.65 10.86
CA ASP A 119 8.67 -0.04 11.83
C ASP A 119 7.63 0.83 11.10
N HIS A 120 6.37 0.37 11.01
CA HIS A 120 5.30 1.10 10.35
C HIS A 120 5.03 2.48 10.99
N GLU A 121 5.35 2.68 12.26
CA GLU A 121 5.12 3.97 12.94
C GLU A 121 6.08 5.03 12.45
N LEU A 122 7.37 4.68 12.39
CA LEU A 122 8.43 5.54 11.87
C LEU A 122 8.15 5.98 10.43
N TYR A 123 7.56 5.09 9.63
CA TYR A 123 7.23 5.35 8.22
C TYR A 123 5.87 6.03 8.02
N SER A 124 5.19 6.45 9.10
CA SER A 124 3.84 7.03 9.05
C SER A 124 2.78 6.14 8.38
N LEU A 125 2.97 4.82 8.44
CA LEU A 125 2.10 3.80 7.85
C LEU A 125 1.29 3.01 8.87
N LYS A 126 1.65 3.06 10.16
CA LYS A 126 0.98 2.27 11.23
C LYS A 126 -0.52 2.58 11.28
N PRO A 127 -1.38 1.57 11.02
CA PRO A 127 -2.81 1.75 11.10
C PRO A 127 -3.37 1.44 12.49
N ASN A 128 -4.61 1.88 12.75
CA ASN A 128 -5.34 1.55 13.99
C ASN A 128 -5.95 0.14 14.00
N HIS A 129 -5.90 -0.58 12.88
CA HIS A 129 -6.43 -1.94 12.74
C HIS A 129 -5.31 -2.98 12.75
N ARG A 130 -5.65 -4.22 13.09
CA ARG A 130 -4.73 -5.36 13.06
C ARG A 130 -4.46 -5.84 11.61
N PRO A 131 -3.37 -6.58 11.37
CA PRO A 131 -2.96 -6.98 10.02
C PRO A 131 -4.00 -7.76 9.21
N LEU A 132 -4.80 -8.62 9.85
CA LEU A 132 -5.81 -9.46 9.17
C LEU A 132 -7.19 -8.80 9.01
N GLN A 133 -7.39 -7.60 9.56
CA GLN A 133 -8.69 -6.90 9.50
C GLN A 133 -8.89 -6.14 8.19
N GLN A 134 -7.85 -6.03 7.36
CA GLN A 134 -7.88 -5.36 6.07
C GLN A 134 -7.14 -6.23 5.04
N HIS A 135 -7.53 -6.09 3.77
CA HIS A 135 -6.82 -6.74 2.66
C HIS A 135 -5.32 -6.40 2.71
N PRO A 136 -4.42 -7.39 2.58
CA PRO A 136 -3.00 -7.15 2.65
C PRO A 136 -2.54 -6.23 1.52
N PHE A 137 -1.66 -5.29 1.84
CA PHE A 137 -0.96 -4.47 0.87
C PHE A 137 0.47 -4.99 0.74
N ILE A 138 0.84 -5.51 -0.42
CA ILE A 138 2.13 -6.17 -0.65
C ILE A 138 2.98 -5.26 -1.53
N ASN A 139 4.14 -4.83 -1.02
CA ASN A 139 5.11 -4.07 -1.80
C ASN A 139 6.51 -4.21 -1.15
N ASP A 140 7.48 -4.69 -1.93
CA ASP A 140 8.83 -4.97 -1.43
C ASP A 140 9.71 -3.72 -1.40
N ASP A 141 9.48 -2.76 -2.29
CA ASP A 141 10.36 -1.62 -2.54
C ASP A 141 9.95 -0.35 -1.79
N LEU A 142 8.67 -0.23 -1.42
CA LEU A 142 8.11 0.98 -0.82
C LEU A 142 8.90 1.45 0.41
N PRO A 143 9.29 0.60 1.38
CA PRO A 143 10.06 1.05 2.53
C PRO A 143 11.37 1.74 2.10
N ASN A 144 12.11 1.15 1.16
CA ASN A 144 13.37 1.74 0.68
C ASN A 144 13.14 3.09 0.00
N ARG A 145 12.04 3.25 -0.76
CA ARG A 145 11.68 4.51 -1.42
C ARG A 145 11.28 5.61 -0.44
N ILE A 146 10.69 5.24 0.70
CA ILE A 146 10.38 6.19 1.76
C ILE A 146 11.66 6.61 2.48
N LEU A 147 12.54 5.65 2.79
CA LEU A 147 13.80 5.89 3.47
C LEU A 147 14.71 6.82 2.66
N SER A 148 14.74 6.66 1.33
CA SER A 148 15.49 7.54 0.43
C SER A 148 14.84 8.90 0.17
N GLY A 149 13.68 9.19 0.77
CA GLY A 149 12.96 10.46 0.61
C GLY A 149 12.27 10.65 -0.75
N LEU A 150 12.33 9.66 -1.64
CA LEU A 150 11.69 9.72 -2.97
C LEU A 150 10.16 9.67 -2.86
N VAL A 151 9.66 8.94 -1.86
CA VAL A 151 8.24 8.84 -1.53
C VAL A 151 8.01 9.38 -0.13
N ILE A 152 7.16 10.40 -0.01
CA ILE A 152 6.81 11.00 1.28
C ILE A 152 5.38 10.62 1.65
N ILE A 153 5.21 9.87 2.73
CA ILE A 153 3.89 9.55 3.28
C ILE A 153 3.32 10.76 4.01
N LYS A 154 2.09 11.14 3.66
CA LYS A 154 1.30 12.17 4.32
C LYS A 154 0.06 11.54 4.95
N ALA A 155 0.18 11.23 6.24
CA ALA A 155 -0.95 10.78 7.03
C ALA A 155 -1.87 11.97 7.35
N ILE A 156 -3.15 11.86 7.03
CA ILE A 156 -4.16 12.80 7.50
C ILE A 156 -4.47 12.43 8.95
N ARG A 157 -3.71 12.99 9.89
CA ARG A 157 -4.04 12.90 11.32
C ARG A 157 -5.31 13.73 11.56
N LYS A 158 -6.36 13.09 12.05
CA LYS A 158 -7.49 13.77 12.66
C LYS A 158 -7.13 14.12 14.10
#